data_AF-A0A416SI27-F1
#
_entry.id   AF-A0A416SI27-F1
#
_cell.length_a   1.000
_cell.length_b   1.000
_cell.length_c   1.000
_cell.angle_alpha   90.00
_cell.angle_beta   90.00
_cell.angle_gamma   90.00
#
_symmetry.space_group_name_H-M   'P 1'
#
loop_
_entity.id
_entity.type
_entity.pdbx_description
1 polymer ?
#
loop_
_entity_poly.entity_id
_entity_poly.type
_entity_poly.pdbx_seq_one_letter_code
_entity_poly.pdbx_strand_id
1 'polypeptide(L)'
;MAKEKKLVESITSRDEDFAQWYTDVVREAELCDYSGVKGCLNYLPNGYAIWENIQADLDKRFKDTGVENVYLPVLIPENLLQKEADHIEGFAPEVAWVTHGGLERLQERFCIRPTSETLFCDLWSKTVQSYRDLPKVWNQWCSVLRWEKTTRPFLRSREFLWQEGHTIHATYEEAEQRTLTMRDVYRDFIQDDLAIPLICGRKTESEKFAGAQDTYTVEALMHDGKALQSATSHFFGNAFPDAFNIKYADKNNELHSVYETSWGLSTRIIGAIIMVHGDDSGLVLPPRIAPVQTRVIPIAQHKEGVMDKANELLQALKAAGYRAKIDDSEKSPGWKFSEQEMLGIPTRIEIGPKDIENNQVVVVRRDTREKIVVPMDEITTKLAEILETIQKDLFEKAKTFLDSHIDSAVTMDEMVEKFQDNRGFIKAMWCGEESCEDDIKALTGGASSRCIPDEEEHLSDVCICCGKPAKHMVYWGKSY
;
A
#
# COMPACT_ATOMS: atom_id res chain seq x y z
N MET A 1 31.94 25.07 4.23
CA MET A 1 30.93 24.29 3.48
C MET A 1 29.73 25.20 3.32
N ALA A 2 29.47 25.69 2.11
CA ALA A 2 28.29 26.53 1.87
C ALA A 2 27.05 25.67 2.15
N LYS A 3 26.20 26.10 3.08
CA LYS A 3 24.88 25.48 3.27
C LYS A 3 24.17 25.56 1.92
N GLU A 4 24.01 24.44 1.22
CA GLU A 4 23.13 24.39 0.05
C GLU A 4 21.77 24.91 0.50
N LYS A 5 21.35 26.02 -0.09
CA LYS A 5 20.08 26.64 0.24
C LYS A 5 18.98 25.68 -0.22
N LYS A 6 18.16 25.20 0.72
CA LYS A 6 17.03 24.31 0.46
C LYS A 6 16.14 24.92 -0.63
N LEU A 7 15.87 24.18 -1.71
CA LEU A 7 15.05 24.65 -2.84
C LEU A 7 13.56 24.75 -2.47
N VAL A 8 13.12 23.99 -1.47
CA VAL A 8 11.74 23.91 -0.98
C VAL A 8 11.70 24.33 0.48
N GLU A 9 11.14 25.49 0.78
CA GLU A 9 11.08 26.02 2.15
C GLU A 9 9.72 25.75 2.85
N SER A 10 8.70 25.27 2.13
CA SER A 10 7.32 25.08 2.62
C SER A 10 7.06 23.78 3.40
N ILE A 11 8.03 22.87 3.45
CA ILE A 11 7.89 21.55 4.08
C ILE A 11 8.70 21.51 5.38
N THR A 12 8.00 21.26 6.49
CA THR A 12 8.58 21.01 7.82
C THR A 12 9.55 19.83 7.80
N SER A 13 10.65 19.87 8.56
CA SER A 13 11.60 18.75 8.59
C SER A 13 11.01 17.53 9.29
N ARG A 14 11.32 16.32 8.79
CA ARG A 14 10.88 15.06 9.43
C ARG A 14 11.36 14.91 10.87
N ASP A 15 12.55 15.41 11.17
CA ASP A 15 13.16 15.34 12.49
C ASP A 15 12.53 16.33 13.49
N GLU A 16 11.83 17.35 12.99
CA GLU A 16 11.14 18.37 13.81
C GLU A 16 9.70 17.95 14.13
N ASP A 17 8.91 17.64 13.10
CA ASP A 17 7.53 17.17 13.25
C ASP A 17 7.14 16.29 12.06
N PHE A 18 7.23 14.98 12.24
CA PHE A 18 6.88 14.00 11.21
C PHE A 18 5.39 14.06 10.78
N ALA A 19 4.49 14.41 11.70
CA ALA A 19 3.07 14.52 11.41
C ALA A 19 2.78 15.72 10.50
N GLN A 20 3.42 16.85 10.79
CA GLN A 20 3.33 18.05 9.98
C GLN A 20 4.04 17.86 8.64
N TRP A 21 5.24 17.27 8.63
CA TRP A 21 5.96 16.92 7.39
C TRP A 21 5.08 16.10 6.44
N TYR A 22 4.43 15.04 6.93
CA TYR A 22 3.54 14.20 6.10
C TYR A 22 2.42 15.02 5.47
N THR A 23 1.80 15.90 6.27
CA THR A 23 0.71 16.77 5.82
C THR A 23 1.19 17.79 4.79
N ASP A 24 2.37 18.38 5.00
CA ASP A 24 2.99 19.31 4.07
C ASP A 24 3.32 18.60 2.75
N VAL A 25 3.93 17.41 2.76
CA VAL A 25 4.23 16.65 1.53
C VAL A 25 2.95 16.34 0.74
N VAL A 26 1.90 15.86 1.40
CA VAL A 26 0.61 15.55 0.73
C VAL A 26 0.00 16.80 0.08
N ARG A 27 0.08 17.95 0.76
CA ARG A 27 -0.46 19.24 0.27
C ARG A 27 0.37 19.80 -0.88
N GLU A 28 1.69 19.93 -0.68
CA GLU A 28 2.60 20.57 -1.64
C GLU A 28 2.79 19.73 -2.91
N ALA A 29 2.64 18.40 -2.82
CA ALA A 29 2.61 17.52 -3.99
C ALA A 29 1.21 17.41 -4.64
N GLU A 30 0.20 18.12 -4.10
CA GLU A 30 -1.18 18.14 -4.59
C GLU A 30 -1.77 16.73 -4.77
N LEU A 31 -1.55 15.84 -3.80
CA LEU A 31 -1.99 14.45 -3.89
C LEU A 31 -3.48 14.29 -3.58
N CYS A 32 -3.96 15.01 -2.57
CA CYS A 32 -5.36 15.08 -2.22
C CYS A 32 -5.68 16.41 -1.52
N ASP A 33 -6.96 16.71 -1.43
CA ASP A 33 -7.49 17.79 -0.58
C ASP A 33 -8.50 17.23 0.44
N TYR A 34 -8.70 17.93 1.55
CA TYR A 34 -9.74 17.55 2.51
C TYR A 34 -11.11 17.84 1.93
N SER A 35 -11.98 16.83 1.88
CA SER A 35 -13.34 17.05 1.41
C SER A 35 -14.19 17.79 2.46
N GLY A 36 -15.33 18.34 2.03
CA GLY A 36 -16.34 18.88 2.95
C GLY A 36 -16.97 17.81 3.85
N VAL A 37 -16.76 16.52 3.56
CA VAL A 37 -17.18 15.39 4.39
C VAL A 37 -16.04 15.01 5.32
N LYS A 38 -16.24 15.20 6.64
CA LYS A 38 -15.22 14.90 7.65
C LYS A 38 -14.70 13.48 7.49
N GLY A 39 -13.39 13.34 7.31
CA GLY A 39 -12.69 12.07 7.20
C GLY A 39 -12.62 11.50 5.78
N CYS A 40 -13.19 12.17 4.77
CA CYS A 40 -13.07 11.80 3.36
C CYS A 40 -12.13 12.76 2.62
N LEU A 41 -11.52 12.27 1.54
CA LEU A 41 -10.53 12.97 0.74
C LEU A 41 -11.08 13.25 -0.66
N ASN A 42 -10.76 14.42 -1.21
CA ASN A 42 -10.81 14.64 -2.65
C ASN A 42 -9.48 14.14 -3.23
N TYR A 43 -9.50 13.05 -4.00
CA TYR A 43 -8.30 12.60 -4.71
C TYR A 43 -8.00 13.57 -5.85
N LEU A 44 -6.85 14.23 -5.79
CA LEU A 44 -6.41 15.16 -6.83
C LEU A 44 -5.66 14.38 -7.94
N PRO A 45 -5.47 14.96 -9.14
CA PRO A 45 -4.89 14.23 -10.26
C PRO A 45 -3.54 13.57 -9.98
N ASN A 46 -2.65 14.19 -9.20
CA ASN A 46 -1.35 13.61 -8.89
C ASN A 46 -1.47 12.36 -8.01
N GLY A 47 -2.30 12.41 -6.96
CA GLY A 47 -2.53 11.27 -6.08
C GLY A 47 -3.35 10.16 -6.74
N TYR A 48 -4.38 10.52 -7.50
CA TYR A 48 -5.20 9.55 -8.22
C TYR A 48 -4.40 8.83 -9.32
N ALA A 49 -3.51 9.53 -10.04
CA ALA A 49 -2.67 8.90 -11.05
C ALA A 49 -1.68 7.87 -10.47
N ILE A 50 -1.22 8.05 -9.23
CA ILE A 50 -0.45 7.02 -8.52
C ILE A 50 -1.34 5.79 -8.29
N TRP A 51 -2.58 5.99 -7.83
CA TRP A 51 -3.54 4.91 -7.65
C TRP A 51 -3.88 4.18 -8.96
N GLU A 52 -4.05 4.90 -10.06
CA GLU A 52 -4.30 4.31 -11.38
C GLU A 52 -3.14 3.42 -11.84
N ASN A 53 -1.89 3.82 -11.58
CA ASN A 53 -0.73 3.00 -11.89
C ASN A 53 -0.65 1.75 -10.99
N ILE A 54 -0.96 1.89 -9.70
CA ILE A 54 -1.05 0.76 -8.76
C ILE A 54 -2.12 -0.22 -9.22
N GLN A 55 -3.29 0.31 -9.58
CA GLN A 55 -4.42 -0.46 -10.07
C GLN A 55 -4.06 -1.21 -11.35
N ALA A 56 -3.47 -0.54 -12.35
CA ALA A 56 -3.13 -1.15 -13.62
C ALA A 56 -2.12 -2.29 -13.47
N ASP A 57 -1.12 -2.13 -12.59
CA ASP A 57 -0.12 -3.17 -12.35
C ASP A 57 -0.71 -4.38 -11.61
N LEU A 58 -1.37 -4.15 -10.47
CA LEU A 58 -1.97 -5.21 -9.68
C LEU A 58 -3.06 -5.95 -10.45
N ASP A 59 -3.91 -5.23 -11.21
CA ASP A 59 -4.95 -5.85 -12.02
C ASP A 59 -4.39 -6.82 -13.06
N LYS A 60 -3.24 -6.47 -13.66
CA LYS A 60 -2.50 -7.37 -14.56
C LYS A 60 -1.99 -8.60 -13.79
N ARG A 61 -1.31 -8.40 -12.65
CA ARG A 61 -0.79 -9.50 -11.82
C ARG A 61 -1.91 -10.44 -11.36
N PHE A 62 -3.07 -9.91 -10.99
CA PHE A 62 -4.23 -10.71 -10.62
C PHE A 62 -4.72 -11.56 -11.80
N LYS A 63 -4.87 -10.96 -12.98
CA LYS A 63 -5.28 -11.67 -14.21
C LYS A 63 -4.30 -12.78 -14.60
N ASP A 64 -3.00 -12.57 -14.41
CA ASP A 64 -1.97 -13.59 -14.65
C ASP A 64 -2.14 -14.82 -13.73
N THR A 65 -2.88 -14.69 -12.63
CA THR A 65 -3.23 -15.80 -11.71
C THR A 65 -4.66 -16.33 -11.87
N GLY A 66 -5.35 -15.94 -12.94
CA GLY A 66 -6.71 -16.40 -13.27
C GLY A 66 -7.84 -15.63 -12.59
N VAL A 67 -7.58 -14.43 -12.06
CA VAL A 67 -8.61 -13.59 -11.42
C VAL A 67 -9.48 -12.88 -12.46
N GLU A 68 -10.79 -12.84 -12.22
CA GLU A 68 -11.77 -12.11 -13.03
C GLU A 68 -12.38 -10.94 -12.25
N ASN A 69 -12.49 -9.77 -12.89
CA ASN A 69 -13.11 -8.61 -12.26
C ASN A 69 -14.63 -8.66 -12.34
N VAL A 70 -15.28 -8.36 -11.21
CA VAL A 70 -16.72 -8.17 -11.04
C VAL A 70 -16.97 -6.83 -10.33
N TYR A 71 -18.24 -6.45 -10.19
CA TYR A 71 -18.61 -5.28 -9.41
C TYR A 71 -19.95 -5.51 -8.70
N LEU A 72 -19.91 -5.58 -7.37
CA LEU A 72 -21.10 -5.76 -6.55
C LEU A 72 -21.62 -4.40 -6.04
N PRO A 73 -22.92 -4.29 -5.68
CA PRO A 73 -23.51 -3.05 -5.19
C PRO A 73 -22.81 -2.50 -3.95
N VAL A 74 -22.91 -1.18 -3.75
CA VAL A 74 -22.35 -0.49 -2.57
C VAL A 74 -23.18 -0.70 -1.30
N LEU A 75 -24.46 -1.09 -1.43
CA LEU A 75 -25.39 -1.27 -0.31
C LEU A 75 -25.55 -2.75 0.04
N ILE A 76 -25.47 -3.07 1.32
CA ILE A 76 -25.71 -4.40 1.88
C ILE A 76 -26.98 -4.33 2.75
N PRO A 77 -27.99 -5.18 2.54
CA PRO A 77 -29.15 -5.27 3.43
C PRO A 77 -28.75 -5.65 4.87
N GLU A 78 -29.43 -5.09 5.86
CA GLU A 78 -29.18 -5.37 7.29
C GLU A 78 -29.31 -6.88 7.60
N ASN A 79 -30.31 -7.55 7.03
CA ASN A 79 -30.54 -8.99 7.21
C ASN A 79 -29.41 -9.85 6.66
N LEU A 80 -28.70 -9.37 5.63
CA LEU A 80 -27.63 -10.08 4.97
C LEU A 80 -26.36 -9.96 5.78
N LEU A 81 -26.10 -8.74 6.28
CA LEU A 81 -25.02 -8.48 7.21
C LEU A 81 -25.20 -9.32 8.49
N GLN A 82 -26.43 -9.44 8.99
CA GLN A 82 -26.81 -10.22 10.19
C GLN A 82 -26.58 -11.72 10.11
N LYS A 83 -26.29 -12.28 8.94
CA LYS A 83 -25.96 -13.71 8.83
C LYS A 83 -24.62 -14.06 9.47
N GLU A 84 -23.76 -13.06 9.72
CA GLU A 84 -22.42 -13.25 10.29
C GLU A 84 -22.23 -12.44 11.57
N ALA A 85 -22.63 -13.01 12.71
CA ALA A 85 -22.58 -12.35 14.00
C ALA A 85 -21.14 -11.96 14.41
N ASP A 86 -20.18 -12.87 14.23
CA ASP A 86 -18.77 -12.66 14.61
C ASP A 86 -18.11 -11.56 13.76
N HIS A 87 -18.44 -11.49 12.47
CA HIS A 87 -17.98 -10.42 11.58
C HIS A 87 -18.62 -9.07 11.93
N ILE A 88 -19.91 -9.07 12.29
CA ILE A 88 -20.61 -7.85 12.71
C ILE A 88 -19.99 -7.27 13.97
N GLU A 89 -19.62 -8.07 14.97
CA GLU A 89 -19.06 -7.53 16.21
C GLU A 89 -17.81 -6.68 15.96
N GLY A 90 -16.97 -7.08 14.99
CA GLY A 90 -15.79 -6.33 14.58
C GLY A 90 -16.09 -5.01 13.85
N PHE A 91 -17.15 -4.96 13.03
CA PHE A 91 -17.48 -3.79 12.20
C PHE A 91 -18.61 -2.92 12.73
N ALA A 92 -19.46 -3.40 13.63
CA ALA A 92 -20.69 -2.75 14.08
C ALA A 92 -20.51 -1.29 14.51
N PRO A 93 -19.41 -0.91 15.22
CA PRO A 93 -19.18 0.49 15.57
C PRO A 93 -18.87 1.41 14.38
N GLU A 94 -18.45 0.85 13.24
CA GLU A 94 -17.89 1.57 12.09
C GLU A 94 -18.82 1.57 10.87
N VAL A 95 -20.00 0.94 10.95
CA VAL A 95 -20.93 0.85 9.81
C VAL A 95 -21.74 2.14 9.62
N ALA A 96 -21.74 2.67 8.39
CA ALA A 96 -22.66 3.75 7.99
C ALA A 96 -23.97 3.18 7.44
N TRP A 97 -25.09 3.66 7.98
CA TRP A 97 -26.43 3.18 7.64
C TRP A 97 -27.20 4.17 6.75
N VAL A 98 -27.82 3.64 5.70
CA VAL A 98 -28.84 4.30 4.89
C VAL A 98 -30.21 3.86 5.40
N THR A 99 -30.99 4.83 5.91
CA THR A 99 -32.32 4.55 6.49
C THR A 99 -33.47 5.23 5.73
N HIS A 100 -33.16 6.11 4.78
CA HIS A 100 -34.13 6.81 3.94
C HIS A 100 -33.74 6.69 2.47
N GLY A 101 -34.73 6.48 1.61
CA GLY A 101 -34.59 6.50 0.16
C GLY A 101 -35.48 7.60 -0.40
N GLY A 102 -34.88 8.62 -1.03
CA GLY A 102 -35.61 9.85 -1.32
C GLY A 102 -36.09 10.52 -0.03
N LEU A 103 -37.40 10.70 0.13
CA LEU A 103 -38.01 11.29 1.32
C LEU A 103 -38.65 10.25 2.26
N GLU A 104 -38.68 8.98 1.87
CA GLU A 104 -39.36 7.92 2.61
C GLU A 104 -38.39 7.09 3.45
N ARG A 105 -38.83 6.67 4.63
CA ARG A 105 -38.07 5.72 5.45
C ARG A 105 -38.13 4.34 4.81
N LEU A 106 -36.97 3.69 4.70
CA LEU A 106 -36.87 2.35 4.11
C LEU A 106 -37.46 1.30 5.06
N GLN A 107 -38.06 0.25 4.48
CA GLN A 107 -38.60 -0.89 5.24
C GLN A 107 -37.49 -1.64 6.00
N GLU A 108 -36.33 -1.72 5.38
CA GLU A 108 -35.10 -2.28 5.93
C GLU A 108 -33.98 -1.26 5.74
N ARG A 109 -33.05 -1.17 6.70
CA ARG A 109 -31.86 -0.31 6.53
C ARG A 109 -30.82 -1.04 5.70
N PHE A 110 -30.00 -0.28 4.99
CA PHE A 110 -28.86 -0.81 4.26
C PHE A 110 -27.59 -0.23 4.85
N CYS A 111 -26.54 -1.01 4.98
CA CYS A 111 -25.23 -0.44 5.24
C CYS A 111 -24.51 -0.12 3.93
N ILE A 112 -23.72 0.95 3.96
CA ILE A 112 -22.67 1.16 2.94
C ILE A 112 -21.57 0.16 3.25
N ARG A 113 -21.13 -0.62 2.25
CA ARG A 113 -20.16 -1.69 2.44
C ARG A 113 -18.90 -1.22 3.21
N PRO A 114 -18.60 -1.81 4.38
CA PRO A 114 -17.27 -1.72 4.98
C PRO A 114 -16.29 -2.73 4.34
N THR A 115 -16.86 -3.77 3.73
CA THR A 115 -16.27 -4.88 2.97
C THR A 115 -17.40 -5.70 2.31
N SER A 116 -17.13 -6.58 1.35
CA SER A 116 -18.17 -7.20 0.50
C SER A 116 -18.38 -8.72 0.66
N GLU A 117 -17.79 -9.39 1.66
CA GLU A 117 -17.88 -10.86 1.88
C GLU A 117 -19.33 -11.36 1.79
N THR A 118 -20.24 -10.71 2.52
CA THR A 118 -21.66 -11.09 2.56
C THR A 118 -22.36 -10.95 1.20
N LEU A 119 -21.96 -9.99 0.36
CA LEU A 119 -22.50 -9.82 -0.99
C LEU A 119 -21.98 -10.91 -1.95
N PHE A 120 -20.69 -11.26 -1.85
CA PHE A 120 -20.10 -12.35 -2.62
C PHE A 120 -20.76 -13.68 -2.26
N CYS A 121 -20.88 -13.99 -0.97
CA CYS A 121 -21.54 -15.20 -0.50
C CYS A 121 -23.02 -15.27 -0.91
N ASP A 122 -23.78 -14.16 -0.84
CA ASP A 122 -25.16 -14.12 -1.34
C ASP A 122 -25.26 -14.46 -2.83
N LEU A 123 -24.34 -13.94 -3.64
CA LEU A 123 -24.30 -14.22 -5.08
C LEU A 123 -23.88 -15.67 -5.37
N TRP A 124 -22.88 -16.18 -4.67
CA TRP A 124 -22.39 -17.55 -4.85
C TRP A 124 -23.36 -18.62 -4.37
N SER A 125 -24.12 -18.36 -3.30
CA SER A 125 -25.18 -19.26 -2.84
C SER A 125 -26.22 -19.59 -3.92
N LYS A 126 -26.39 -18.69 -4.91
CA LYS A 126 -27.33 -18.84 -6.02
C LYS A 126 -26.69 -19.45 -7.27
N THR A 127 -25.36 -19.39 -7.39
CA THR A 127 -24.64 -19.69 -8.63
C THR A 127 -23.70 -20.89 -8.54
N VAL A 128 -23.38 -21.37 -7.33
CA VAL A 128 -22.59 -22.59 -7.11
C VAL A 128 -23.54 -23.76 -6.91
N GLN A 129 -23.38 -24.81 -7.71
CA GLN A 129 -24.16 -26.05 -7.58
C GLN A 129 -23.29 -27.30 -7.65
N SER A 130 -22.22 -27.27 -8.44
CA SER A 130 -21.34 -28.42 -8.69
C SER A 130 -19.87 -28.05 -8.66
N TYR A 131 -19.00 -29.06 -8.57
CA TYR A 131 -17.54 -28.89 -8.64
C TYR A 131 -17.08 -28.18 -9.92
N ARG A 132 -17.91 -28.11 -10.98
CA ARG A 132 -17.58 -27.42 -12.24
C ARG A 132 -17.72 -25.90 -12.15
N ASP A 133 -18.39 -25.40 -11.12
CA ASP A 133 -18.57 -23.98 -10.89
C ASP A 133 -17.40 -23.37 -10.09
N LEU A 134 -16.46 -24.22 -9.66
CA LEU A 134 -15.31 -23.93 -8.82
C LEU A 134 -13.99 -24.17 -9.59
N PRO A 135 -12.91 -23.45 -9.24
CA PRO A 135 -12.90 -22.33 -8.30
C PRO A 135 -13.58 -21.09 -8.89
N LYS A 136 -14.16 -20.24 -8.03
CA LYS A 136 -14.49 -18.87 -8.42
C LYS A 136 -13.39 -17.96 -7.91
N VAL A 137 -12.75 -17.22 -8.80
CA VAL A 137 -11.59 -16.39 -8.49
C VAL A 137 -11.88 -14.96 -8.91
N TRP A 138 -12.55 -14.20 -8.04
CA TRP A 138 -13.10 -12.89 -8.40
C TRP A 138 -12.44 -11.73 -7.66
N ASN A 139 -12.52 -10.56 -8.28
CA ASN A 139 -11.97 -9.32 -7.75
C ASN A 139 -12.90 -8.13 -8.03
N GLN A 140 -12.89 -7.12 -7.16
CA GLN A 140 -13.47 -5.82 -7.50
C GLN A 140 -12.57 -4.66 -7.04
N TRP A 141 -12.56 -3.60 -7.84
CA TRP A 141 -11.98 -2.31 -7.51
C TRP A 141 -13.10 -1.35 -7.13
N CYS A 142 -13.06 -0.80 -5.92
CA CYS A 142 -14.15 0.04 -5.43
C CYS A 142 -13.76 0.95 -4.27
N SER A 143 -14.69 1.80 -3.82
CA SER A 143 -14.60 2.43 -2.50
C SER A 143 -15.34 1.63 -1.43
N VAL A 144 -14.87 1.73 -0.20
CA VAL A 144 -15.55 1.27 1.02
C VAL A 144 -15.62 2.40 2.03
N LEU A 145 -16.58 2.28 2.96
CA LEU A 145 -16.78 3.26 4.01
C LEU A 145 -16.75 2.62 5.40
N ARG A 146 -15.83 3.08 6.23
CA ARG A 146 -15.68 2.72 7.64
C ARG A 146 -15.67 3.98 8.50
N TRP A 147 -16.47 4.04 9.56
CA TRP A 147 -16.69 5.25 10.36
C TRP A 147 -15.57 5.51 11.37
N GLU A 148 -14.36 5.64 10.84
CA GLU A 148 -13.12 5.88 11.58
C GLU A 148 -13.19 7.15 12.44
N LYS A 149 -12.72 7.04 13.69
CA LYS A 149 -12.73 8.12 14.70
C LYS A 149 -11.65 9.16 14.41
N THR A 150 -10.46 8.70 14.04
CA THR A 150 -9.28 9.52 13.73
C THR A 150 -8.86 9.23 12.30
N THR A 151 -8.64 10.29 11.52
CA THR A 151 -8.28 10.15 10.11
C THR A 151 -6.97 10.85 9.79
N ARG A 152 -6.18 10.23 8.91
CA ARG A 152 -4.97 10.80 8.32
C ARG A 152 -4.97 10.46 6.82
N PRO A 153 -4.72 11.42 5.91
CA PRO A 153 -4.80 11.19 4.48
C PRO A 153 -4.08 9.93 4.04
N PHE A 154 -4.71 9.14 3.17
CA PHE A 154 -4.31 7.80 2.71
C PHE A 154 -4.23 6.71 3.79
N LEU A 155 -3.63 6.96 4.95
CA LEU A 155 -3.40 5.93 5.98
C LEU A 155 -4.68 5.44 6.66
N ARG A 156 -5.59 6.36 6.95
CA ARG A 156 -6.89 6.06 7.57
C ARG A 156 -7.87 7.16 7.20
N SER A 157 -8.76 6.89 6.27
CA SER A 157 -9.89 7.77 5.91
C SER A 157 -11.20 7.00 6.08
N ARG A 158 -12.31 7.72 6.16
CA ARG A 158 -13.62 7.08 6.31
C ARG A 158 -14.07 6.43 5.02
N GLU A 159 -13.92 7.12 3.91
CA GLU A 159 -14.00 6.52 2.59
C GLU A 159 -12.59 6.37 2.03
N PHE A 160 -12.28 5.19 1.50
CA PHE A 160 -11.04 4.94 0.79
C PHE A 160 -11.27 4.03 -0.41
N LEU A 161 -10.40 4.18 -1.41
CA LEU A 161 -10.37 3.28 -2.56
C LEU A 161 -9.54 2.06 -2.21
N TRP A 162 -10.00 0.91 -2.67
CA TRP A 162 -9.29 -0.34 -2.48
C TRP A 162 -9.59 -1.33 -3.58
N GLN A 163 -8.85 -2.42 -3.52
CA GLN A 163 -9.16 -3.65 -4.19
C GLN A 163 -9.49 -4.70 -3.14
N GLU A 164 -10.53 -5.49 -3.40
CA GLU A 164 -10.88 -6.67 -2.62
C GLU A 164 -11.12 -7.86 -3.55
N GLY A 165 -10.37 -8.93 -3.33
CA GLY A 165 -10.48 -10.18 -4.04
C GLY A 165 -11.14 -11.21 -3.16
N HIS A 166 -12.07 -11.96 -3.71
CA HIS A 166 -12.81 -13.01 -2.99
C HIS A 166 -12.80 -14.27 -3.85
N THR A 167 -12.50 -15.41 -3.25
CA THR A 167 -12.56 -16.71 -3.94
C THR A 167 -13.28 -17.76 -3.13
N ILE A 168 -13.82 -18.75 -3.84
CA ILE A 168 -14.26 -20.02 -3.25
C ILE A 168 -13.69 -21.21 -4.01
N HIS A 169 -13.25 -22.22 -3.25
CA HIS A 169 -12.57 -23.42 -3.75
C HIS A 169 -13.25 -24.68 -3.26
N ALA A 170 -13.00 -25.78 -3.96
CA ALA A 170 -13.55 -27.09 -3.63
C ALA A 170 -12.83 -27.74 -2.44
N THR A 171 -11.56 -27.40 -2.23
CA THR A 171 -10.67 -28.02 -1.24
C THR A 171 -9.98 -26.98 -0.37
N TYR A 172 -9.58 -27.40 0.83
CA TYR A 172 -8.80 -26.60 1.77
C TYR A 172 -7.47 -26.18 1.14
N GLU A 173 -6.78 -27.12 0.50
CA GLU A 173 -5.43 -26.93 -0.03
C GLU A 173 -5.42 -25.91 -1.17
N GLU A 174 -6.44 -25.90 -2.04
CA GLU A 174 -6.58 -24.89 -3.09
C GLU A 174 -6.79 -23.48 -2.51
N ALA A 175 -7.61 -23.37 -1.46
CA ALA A 175 -7.88 -22.10 -0.79
C ALA A 175 -6.64 -21.58 -0.06
N GLU A 176 -5.97 -22.41 0.74
CA GLU A 176 -4.74 -22.04 1.44
C GLU A 176 -3.65 -21.59 0.45
N GLN A 177 -3.44 -22.35 -0.64
CA GLN A 177 -2.50 -21.98 -1.69
C GLN A 177 -2.89 -20.65 -2.36
N ARG A 178 -4.18 -20.39 -2.59
CA ARG A 178 -4.66 -19.12 -3.14
C ARG A 178 -4.34 -17.96 -2.20
N THR A 179 -4.57 -18.11 -0.89
CA THR A 179 -4.24 -17.10 0.11
C THR A 179 -2.76 -16.75 0.11
N LEU A 180 -1.87 -17.75 0.12
CA LEU A 180 -0.42 -17.52 0.03
C LEU A 180 0.00 -16.88 -1.29
N THR A 181 -0.60 -17.31 -2.41
CA THR A 181 -0.31 -16.73 -3.73
C THR A 181 -0.64 -15.24 -3.76
N MET A 182 -1.75 -14.80 -3.18
CA MET A 182 -2.15 -13.39 -3.18
C MET A 182 -1.30 -12.54 -2.23
N ARG A 183 -0.88 -13.08 -1.08
CA ARG A 183 0.16 -12.46 -0.24
C ARG A 183 1.44 -12.20 -1.03
N ASP A 184 1.89 -13.20 -1.78
CA ASP A 184 3.13 -13.13 -2.56
C ASP A 184 3.02 -12.15 -3.74
N VAL A 185 1.86 -12.09 -4.42
CA VAL A 185 1.59 -11.07 -5.44
C VAL A 185 1.73 -9.65 -4.85
N TYR A 186 1.20 -9.40 -3.65
CA TYR A 186 1.38 -8.11 -2.97
C TYR A 186 2.83 -7.86 -2.57
N ARG A 187 3.52 -8.86 -1.99
CA ARG A 187 4.94 -8.75 -1.64
C ARG A 187 5.77 -8.33 -2.86
N ASP A 188 5.61 -9.04 -3.97
CA ASP A 188 6.41 -8.83 -5.17
C ASP A 188 6.11 -7.45 -5.78
N PHE A 189 4.83 -7.06 -5.88
CA PHE A 189 4.45 -5.71 -6.34
C PHE A 189 5.07 -4.61 -5.46
N ILE A 190 4.94 -4.71 -4.14
CA ILE A 190 5.39 -3.67 -3.22
C ILE A 190 6.93 -3.56 -3.22
N GLN A 191 7.65 -4.67 -3.28
CA GLN A 191 9.11 -4.64 -3.36
C GLN A 191 9.61 -4.19 -4.73
N ASP A 192 9.08 -4.76 -5.81
CA ASP A 192 9.62 -4.56 -7.16
C ASP A 192 9.22 -3.21 -7.74
N ASP A 193 7.97 -2.78 -7.55
CA ASP A 193 7.41 -1.59 -8.21
C ASP A 193 7.37 -0.38 -7.28
N LEU A 194 7.11 -0.59 -5.98
CA LEU A 194 7.10 0.49 -5.00
C LEU A 194 8.45 0.67 -4.30
N ALA A 195 9.42 -0.22 -4.53
CA ALA A 195 10.74 -0.18 -3.89
C ALA A 195 10.66 -0.18 -2.35
N ILE A 196 9.64 -0.81 -1.76
CA ILE A 196 9.44 -0.88 -0.31
C ILE A 196 9.77 -2.31 0.17
N PRO A 197 10.79 -2.49 1.04
CA PRO A 197 11.07 -3.79 1.63
C PRO A 197 10.03 -4.14 2.70
N LEU A 198 9.79 -5.43 2.89
CA LEU A 198 8.69 -5.94 3.72
C LEU A 198 9.14 -7.05 4.66
N ILE A 199 8.40 -7.20 5.76
CA ILE A 199 8.34 -8.43 6.54
C ILE A 199 7.00 -9.12 6.24
N CYS A 200 7.04 -10.40 5.91
CA CYS A 200 5.85 -11.17 5.55
C CYS A 200 5.64 -12.28 6.58
N GLY A 201 4.38 -12.60 6.86
CA GLY A 201 4.06 -13.69 7.76
C GLY A 201 2.59 -13.82 8.07
N ARG A 202 2.28 -14.72 8.99
CA ARG A 202 0.92 -14.99 9.49
C ARG A 202 0.64 -14.12 10.72
N LYS A 203 -0.56 -13.54 10.81
CA LYS A 203 -1.04 -12.87 12.01
C LYS A 203 -1.24 -13.88 13.14
N THR A 204 -1.12 -13.41 14.38
CA THR A 204 -1.53 -14.16 15.56
C THR A 204 -3.05 -14.20 15.67
N GLU A 205 -3.58 -15.01 16.58
CA GLU A 205 -5.02 -15.15 16.77
C GLU A 205 -5.74 -13.84 17.13
N SER A 206 -5.08 -12.94 17.87
CA SER A 206 -5.67 -11.65 18.28
C SER A 206 -5.62 -10.58 17.19
N GLU A 207 -4.64 -10.65 16.28
CA GLU A 207 -4.43 -9.66 15.21
C GLU A 207 -4.88 -10.16 13.83
N LYS A 208 -5.44 -11.37 13.72
CA LYS A 208 -6.05 -11.85 12.47
C LYS A 208 -7.40 -11.17 12.22
N PHE A 209 -7.87 -11.26 10.99
CA PHE A 209 -9.18 -10.70 10.63
C PHE A 209 -10.33 -11.45 11.34
N ALA A 210 -11.34 -10.72 11.81
CA ALA A 210 -12.51 -11.30 12.45
C ALA A 210 -13.27 -12.22 11.49
N GLY A 211 -13.39 -13.51 11.85
CA GLY A 211 -13.97 -14.55 10.99
C GLY A 211 -12.95 -15.28 10.10
N ALA A 212 -11.67 -14.91 10.11
CA ALA A 212 -10.63 -15.66 9.43
C ALA A 212 -10.08 -16.82 10.26
N GLN A 213 -9.84 -17.94 9.60
CA GLN A 213 -9.05 -19.03 10.16
C GLN A 213 -7.60 -18.55 10.28
N ASP A 214 -7.03 -18.09 9.17
CA ASP A 214 -5.68 -17.54 9.09
C ASP A 214 -5.67 -16.21 8.34
N THR A 215 -4.78 -15.31 8.75
CA THR A 215 -4.53 -14.05 8.04
C THR A 215 -3.04 -13.93 7.79
N TYR A 216 -2.67 -13.66 6.56
CA TYR A 216 -1.32 -13.36 6.14
C TYR A 216 -1.21 -11.87 5.81
N THR A 217 -0.05 -11.30 6.11
CA THR A 217 0.21 -9.87 6.00
C THR A 217 1.54 -9.60 5.33
N VAL A 218 1.65 -8.39 4.78
CA VAL A 218 2.93 -7.77 4.39
C VAL A 218 3.09 -6.46 5.15
N GLU A 219 4.16 -6.37 5.93
CA GLU A 219 4.42 -5.33 6.93
C GLU A 219 5.61 -4.46 6.48
N ALA A 220 5.37 -3.18 6.25
CA ALA A 220 6.41 -2.21 5.96
C ALA A 220 6.81 -1.44 7.23
N LEU A 221 8.05 -0.92 7.25
CA LEU A 221 8.52 -0.02 8.32
C LEU A 221 8.60 1.41 7.80
N MET A 222 7.92 2.33 8.48
CA MET A 222 7.92 3.74 8.13
C MET A 222 9.14 4.44 8.74
N HIS A 223 9.46 5.63 8.21
CA HIS A 223 10.62 6.41 8.67
C HIS A 223 10.61 6.73 10.17
N ASP A 224 9.43 6.86 10.80
CA ASP A 224 9.30 7.10 12.23
C ASP A 224 9.39 5.83 13.09
N GLY A 225 9.84 4.70 12.51
CA GLY A 225 10.02 3.43 13.22
C GLY A 225 8.72 2.67 13.50
N LYS A 226 7.58 3.13 12.97
CA LYS A 226 6.31 2.41 13.11
C LYS A 226 6.03 1.48 11.95
N ALA A 227 5.47 0.33 12.27
CA ALA A 227 5.00 -0.64 11.32
C ALA A 227 3.71 -0.18 10.63
N LEU A 228 3.58 -0.52 9.35
CA LEU A 228 2.37 -0.31 8.57
C LEU A 228 2.03 -1.59 7.82
N GLN A 229 0.86 -2.15 8.12
CA GLN A 229 0.29 -3.24 7.32
C GLN A 229 -0.08 -2.68 5.95
N SER A 230 0.59 -3.18 4.91
CA SER A 230 0.49 -2.67 3.54
C SER A 230 -0.51 -3.45 2.67
N ALA A 231 -0.75 -4.73 2.98
CA ALA A 231 -1.76 -5.57 2.34
C ALA A 231 -2.06 -6.80 3.23
N THR A 232 -3.20 -7.46 3.02
CA THR A 232 -3.55 -8.71 3.70
C THR A 232 -4.16 -9.73 2.77
N SER A 233 -3.99 -11.00 3.10
CA SER A 233 -4.69 -12.12 2.48
C SER A 233 -5.16 -13.08 3.57
N HIS A 234 -6.45 -13.41 3.53
CA HIS A 234 -7.18 -14.14 4.54
C HIS A 234 -7.62 -15.49 3.98
N PHE A 235 -7.51 -16.51 4.82
CA PHE A 235 -8.16 -17.78 4.62
C PHE A 235 -9.32 -17.88 5.62
N PHE A 236 -10.56 -17.89 5.11
CA PHE A 236 -11.76 -17.91 5.93
C PHE A 236 -12.22 -19.33 6.30
N GLY A 237 -11.63 -20.36 5.70
CA GLY A 237 -12.16 -21.71 5.81
C GLY A 237 -13.55 -21.80 5.16
N ASN A 238 -14.45 -22.55 5.78
CA ASN A 238 -15.82 -22.77 5.30
C ASN A 238 -16.89 -22.01 6.10
N ALA A 239 -16.53 -21.24 7.12
CA ALA A 239 -17.49 -20.61 8.02
C ALA A 239 -18.48 -19.68 7.30
N PHE A 240 -17.96 -18.70 6.54
CA PHE A 240 -18.76 -17.79 5.74
C PHE A 240 -19.61 -18.53 4.69
N PRO A 241 -19.04 -19.41 3.84
CA PRO A 241 -19.85 -20.18 2.91
C PRO A 241 -20.96 -21.01 3.57
N ASP A 242 -20.69 -21.64 4.72
CA ASP A 242 -21.66 -22.48 5.42
C ASP A 242 -22.82 -21.66 6.00
N ALA A 243 -22.59 -20.45 6.51
CA ALA A 243 -23.64 -19.54 6.96
C ALA A 243 -24.58 -19.10 5.81
N PHE A 244 -24.05 -19.07 4.59
CA PHE A 244 -24.82 -18.81 3.36
C PHE A 244 -25.30 -20.09 2.67
N ASN A 245 -25.07 -21.26 3.27
CA ASN A 245 -25.40 -22.59 2.75
C ASN A 245 -24.88 -22.82 1.32
N ILE A 246 -23.66 -22.36 1.05
CA ILE A 246 -22.96 -22.56 -0.21
C ILE A 246 -22.34 -23.95 -0.19
N LYS A 247 -22.91 -24.85 -0.99
CA LYS A 247 -22.42 -26.23 -1.15
C LYS A 247 -22.27 -26.57 -2.61
N TYR A 248 -21.42 -27.55 -2.92
CA TYR A 248 -21.28 -28.07 -4.26
C TYR A 248 -21.42 -29.60 -4.28
N ALA A 249 -22.01 -30.12 -5.35
CA ALA A 249 -22.00 -31.55 -5.64
C ALA A 249 -20.68 -31.94 -6.33
N ASP A 250 -19.98 -32.94 -5.78
CA ASP A 250 -18.76 -33.49 -6.39
C ASP A 250 -19.08 -34.43 -7.58
N LYS A 251 -18.06 -35.14 -8.09
CA LYS A 251 -18.21 -36.10 -9.20
C LYS A 251 -19.08 -37.31 -8.86
N ASN A 252 -19.29 -37.59 -7.58
CA ASN A 252 -20.11 -38.67 -7.06
C ASN A 252 -21.52 -38.20 -6.64
N ASN A 253 -21.83 -36.92 -6.81
CA ASN A 253 -23.04 -36.24 -6.32
C ASN A 253 -23.13 -36.14 -4.79
N GLU A 254 -21.99 -36.18 -4.09
CA GLU A 254 -21.93 -35.88 -2.67
C GLU A 254 -21.82 -34.36 -2.47
N LEU A 255 -22.55 -33.83 -1.48
CA LEU A 255 -22.57 -32.39 -1.18
C LEU A 255 -21.47 -32.05 -0.18
N HIS A 256 -20.62 -31.09 -0.56
CA HIS A 256 -19.51 -30.61 0.25
C HIS A 256 -19.59 -29.09 0.44
N SER A 257 -19.06 -28.60 1.56
CA SER A 257 -18.84 -27.17 1.80
C SER A 257 -17.73 -26.64 0.89
N VAL A 258 -17.74 -25.33 0.63
CA VAL A 258 -16.64 -24.66 -0.09
C VAL A 258 -15.73 -23.91 0.88
N TYR A 259 -14.53 -23.60 0.44
CA TYR A 259 -13.52 -22.88 1.21
C TYR A 259 -13.30 -21.49 0.63
N GLU A 260 -13.43 -20.45 1.44
CA GLU A 260 -13.33 -19.05 1.00
C GLU A 260 -11.99 -18.42 1.36
N THR A 261 -11.52 -17.53 0.48
CA THR A 261 -10.39 -16.63 0.74
C THR A 261 -10.77 -15.20 0.37
N SER A 262 -10.18 -14.23 1.07
CA SER A 262 -10.28 -12.80 0.74
C SER A 262 -8.93 -12.13 0.80
N TRP A 263 -8.66 -11.11 -0.01
CA TRP A 263 -7.41 -10.36 0.06
C TRP A 263 -7.63 -8.92 -0.40
N GLY A 264 -6.87 -7.98 0.18
CA GLY A 264 -7.08 -6.57 -0.10
C GLY A 264 -5.87 -5.66 0.10
N LEU A 265 -5.87 -4.60 -0.70
CA LEU A 265 -4.93 -3.48 -0.65
C LEU A 265 -5.69 -2.19 -0.91
N SER A 266 -5.41 -1.15 -0.13
CA SER A 266 -6.06 0.16 -0.27
C SER A 266 -5.09 1.27 -0.62
N THR A 267 -5.63 2.47 -0.85
CA THR A 267 -4.86 3.70 -1.04
C THR A 267 -3.94 4.04 0.14
N ARG A 268 -4.03 3.33 1.28
CA ARG A 268 -3.01 3.32 2.35
C ARG A 268 -1.60 3.10 1.81
N ILE A 269 -1.44 2.32 0.74
CA ILE A 269 -0.12 2.09 0.14
C ILE A 269 0.54 3.39 -0.38
N ILE A 270 -0.25 4.40 -0.78
CA ILE A 270 0.28 5.71 -1.18
C ILE A 270 0.91 6.41 0.03
N GLY A 271 0.28 6.30 1.21
CA GLY A 271 0.87 6.76 2.46
C GLY A 271 2.19 6.06 2.80
N ALA A 272 2.31 4.76 2.49
CA ALA A 272 3.55 4.02 2.65
C ALA A 272 4.66 4.55 1.72
N ILE A 273 4.35 4.78 0.43
CA ILE A 273 5.31 5.36 -0.54
C ILE A 273 5.83 6.70 -0.03
N ILE A 274 4.94 7.58 0.45
CA ILE A 274 5.30 8.88 1.00
C ILE A 274 6.27 8.71 2.18
N MET A 275 5.91 7.88 3.17
CA MET A 275 6.67 7.76 4.42
C MET A 275 7.97 6.98 4.29
N VAL A 276 8.10 6.08 3.32
CA VAL A 276 9.34 5.33 3.08
C VAL A 276 10.34 6.17 2.29
N HIS A 277 9.89 6.84 1.22
CA HIS A 277 10.79 7.45 0.24
C HIS A 277 10.91 8.97 0.37
N GLY A 278 9.86 9.64 0.84
CA GLY A 278 9.80 11.10 0.91
C GLY A 278 10.95 11.71 1.71
N ASP A 279 11.29 12.95 1.38
CA ASP A 279 12.31 13.71 2.08
C ASP A 279 11.82 15.13 2.43
N ASP A 280 12.70 15.93 3.02
CA ASP A 280 12.36 17.28 3.46
C ASP A 280 12.13 18.24 2.27
N SER A 281 12.31 17.79 1.04
CA SER A 281 12.02 18.56 -0.19
C SER A 281 10.74 18.09 -0.89
N GLY A 282 10.07 17.06 -0.38
CA GLY A 282 8.78 16.60 -0.86
C GLY A 282 8.72 15.11 -1.15
N LEU A 283 7.86 14.76 -2.10
CA LEU A 283 7.68 13.40 -2.54
C LEU A 283 8.94 12.87 -3.23
N VAL A 284 9.15 11.56 -3.17
CA VAL A 284 10.12 10.82 -3.98
C VAL A 284 9.41 9.57 -4.49
N LEU A 285 9.13 9.51 -5.79
CA LEU A 285 8.38 8.40 -6.37
C LEU A 285 9.29 7.33 -6.97
N PRO A 286 9.03 6.04 -6.71
CA PRO A 286 9.60 4.96 -7.48
C PRO A 286 9.29 5.12 -8.98
N PRO A 287 10.30 5.06 -9.88
CA PRO A 287 10.13 5.22 -11.32
C PRO A 287 9.04 4.35 -11.96
N ARG A 288 8.82 3.13 -11.46
CA ARG A 288 7.83 2.21 -12.03
C ARG A 288 6.39 2.70 -11.83
N ILE A 289 6.11 3.32 -10.68
CA ILE A 289 4.77 3.83 -10.32
C ILE A 289 4.57 5.34 -10.56
N ALA A 290 5.65 6.10 -10.79
CA ALA A 290 5.58 7.56 -10.95
C ALA A 290 4.70 7.98 -12.15
N PRO A 291 3.65 8.80 -11.98
CA PRO A 291 2.81 9.26 -13.10
C PRO A 291 3.56 10.05 -14.17
N VAL A 292 4.62 10.74 -13.77
CA VAL A 292 5.61 11.37 -14.65
C VAL A 292 6.97 10.84 -14.22
N GLN A 293 7.67 10.18 -15.12
CA GLN A 293 9.03 9.66 -14.87
C GLN A 293 10.09 10.73 -15.13
N THR A 294 9.84 11.59 -16.12
CA THR A 294 10.77 12.64 -16.50
C THR A 294 10.06 13.92 -16.91
N ARG A 295 10.63 15.05 -16.48
CA ARG A 295 10.17 16.39 -16.87
C ARG A 295 11.24 17.13 -17.65
N VAL A 296 10.95 17.47 -18.90
CA VAL A 296 11.81 18.31 -19.75
C VAL A 296 11.68 19.76 -19.31
N ILE A 297 12.81 20.43 -19.08
CA ILE A 297 12.88 21.84 -18.66
C ILE A 297 13.73 22.62 -19.67
N PRO A 298 13.10 23.41 -20.55
CA PRO A 298 13.81 24.35 -21.39
C PRO A 298 14.43 25.48 -20.54
N ILE A 299 15.74 25.66 -20.67
CA ILE A 299 16.49 26.73 -20.01
C ILE A 299 16.70 27.87 -21.01
N ALA A 300 16.37 29.10 -20.60
CA ALA A 300 16.37 30.27 -21.48
C ALA A 300 15.46 30.10 -22.71
N GLN A 301 14.20 29.69 -22.48
CA GLN A 301 13.19 29.42 -23.52
C GLN A 301 12.91 30.55 -24.51
N HIS A 302 13.25 31.80 -24.14
CA HIS A 302 13.17 32.97 -25.03
C HIS A 302 14.21 32.96 -26.16
N LYS A 303 15.23 32.09 -26.09
CA LYS A 303 16.22 31.94 -27.16
C LYS A 303 15.68 31.04 -28.26
N GLU A 304 15.93 31.45 -29.49
CA GLU A 304 15.50 30.74 -30.71
C GLU A 304 15.98 29.27 -30.70
N GLY A 305 15.10 28.35 -31.10
CA GLY A 305 15.38 26.92 -31.22
C GLY A 305 15.31 26.10 -29.91
N VAL A 306 15.35 26.73 -28.72
CA VAL A 306 15.30 25.99 -27.44
C VAL A 306 13.98 25.25 -27.26
N MET A 307 12.86 25.94 -27.48
CA MET A 307 11.53 25.34 -27.33
C MET A 307 11.27 24.25 -28.37
N ASP A 308 11.73 24.44 -29.61
CA ASP A 308 11.57 23.44 -30.66
C ASP A 308 12.33 22.16 -30.31
N LYS A 309 13.57 22.28 -29.84
CA LYS A 309 14.38 21.13 -29.45
C LYS A 309 13.86 20.43 -28.19
N ALA A 310 13.34 21.19 -27.22
CA ALA A 310 12.71 20.61 -26.03
C ALA A 310 11.43 19.82 -26.39
N ASN A 311 10.64 20.31 -27.34
CA ASN A 311 9.47 19.60 -27.85
C ASN A 311 9.85 18.35 -28.65
N GLU A 312 10.87 18.42 -29.51
CA GLU A 312 11.40 17.26 -30.24
C GLU A 312 11.84 16.16 -29.26
N LEU A 313 12.61 16.54 -28.23
CA LEU A 313 13.04 15.64 -27.16
C LEU A 313 11.85 15.01 -26.43
N LEU A 314 10.83 15.81 -26.06
CA LEU A 314 9.63 15.29 -25.41
C LEU A 314 8.93 14.23 -26.28
N GLN A 315 8.80 14.47 -27.59
CA GLN A 315 8.19 13.51 -28.50
C GLN A 315 9.01 12.23 -28.62
N ALA A 316 10.34 12.34 -28.71
CA ALA A 316 11.23 11.19 -28.74
C ALA A 316 11.10 10.32 -27.48
N LEU A 317 11.05 10.97 -26.29
CA LEU A 317 10.85 10.28 -25.02
C LEU A 317 9.49 9.57 -24.94
N LYS A 318 8.41 10.24 -25.36
CA LYS A 318 7.08 9.62 -25.40
C LYS A 318 7.01 8.46 -26.39
N ALA A 319 7.62 8.60 -27.56
CA ALA A 319 7.69 7.53 -28.57
C ALA A 319 8.47 6.30 -28.06
N ALA A 320 9.45 6.51 -27.18
CA ALA A 320 10.17 5.44 -26.49
C ALA A 320 9.41 4.82 -25.30
N GLY A 321 8.21 5.31 -24.98
CA GLY A 321 7.35 4.76 -23.93
C GLY A 321 7.48 5.43 -22.56
N TYR A 322 8.28 6.50 -22.42
CA TYR A 322 8.39 7.21 -21.15
C TYR A 322 7.16 8.04 -20.83
N ARG A 323 6.78 8.05 -19.56
CA ARG A 323 5.81 9.02 -19.02
C ARG A 323 6.47 10.38 -18.86
N ALA A 324 6.70 11.05 -19.99
CA ALA A 324 7.39 12.33 -20.05
C ALA A 324 6.42 13.52 -20.17
N LYS A 325 6.74 14.61 -19.48
CA LYS A 325 6.07 15.92 -19.64
C LYS A 325 7.12 17.03 -19.84
N ILE A 326 6.68 18.20 -20.28
CA ILE A 326 7.48 19.43 -20.34
C ILE A 326 6.95 20.43 -19.32
N ASP A 327 7.83 21.32 -18.85
CA ASP A 327 7.46 22.55 -18.14
C ASP A 327 7.92 23.77 -18.96
N ASP A 328 7.02 24.24 -19.81
CA ASP A 328 7.17 25.39 -20.70
C ASP A 328 6.64 26.70 -20.09
N SER A 329 6.42 26.72 -18.77
CA SER A 329 5.94 27.93 -18.10
C SER A 329 6.99 29.05 -18.11
N GLU A 330 6.56 30.31 -18.00
CA GLU A 330 7.46 31.49 -17.89
C GLU A 330 8.12 31.65 -16.50
N LYS A 331 8.02 30.61 -15.65
CA LYS A 331 8.60 30.62 -14.30
C LYS A 331 10.13 30.49 -14.38
N SER A 332 10.82 31.03 -13.38
CA SER A 332 12.29 30.90 -13.32
C SER A 332 12.72 29.43 -13.20
N PRO A 333 13.87 29.02 -13.75
CA PRO A 333 14.33 27.63 -13.68
C PRO A 333 14.38 27.08 -12.24
N GLY A 334 14.84 27.88 -11.28
CA GLY A 334 14.86 27.46 -9.86
C GLY A 334 13.48 27.11 -9.33
N TRP A 335 12.45 27.88 -9.71
CA TRP A 335 11.07 27.58 -9.33
C TRP A 335 10.57 26.28 -9.97
N LYS A 336 10.86 26.06 -11.25
CA LYS A 336 10.55 24.81 -11.97
C LYS A 336 11.21 23.60 -11.32
N PHE A 337 12.46 23.75 -10.86
CA PHE A 337 13.19 22.69 -10.17
C PHE A 337 12.54 22.34 -8.83
N SER A 338 12.19 23.35 -8.02
CA SER A 338 11.51 23.16 -6.73
C SER A 338 10.15 22.47 -6.89
N GLU A 339 9.32 22.89 -7.86
CA GLU A 339 8.01 22.27 -8.11
C GLU A 339 8.15 20.77 -8.43
N GLN A 340 9.13 20.41 -9.27
CA GLN A 340 9.35 19.01 -9.63
C GLN A 340 9.93 18.18 -8.49
N GLU A 341 10.77 18.79 -7.64
CA GLU A 341 11.25 18.14 -6.42
C GLU A 341 10.10 17.88 -5.44
N MET A 342 9.18 18.83 -5.27
CA MET A 342 7.98 18.64 -4.43
C MET A 342 7.09 17.50 -4.96
N LEU A 343 6.86 17.45 -6.27
CA LEU A 343 6.06 16.42 -6.94
C LEU A 343 6.74 15.05 -7.02
N GLY A 344 8.02 14.94 -6.63
CA GLY A 344 8.75 13.67 -6.59
C GLY A 344 8.98 13.01 -7.94
N ILE A 345 9.03 13.81 -9.02
CA ILE A 345 9.29 13.30 -10.38
C ILE A 345 10.71 12.71 -10.40
N PRO A 346 10.92 11.43 -10.75
CA PRO A 346 12.21 10.75 -10.61
C PRO A 346 13.38 11.45 -11.29
N THR A 347 13.14 12.02 -12.47
CA THR A 347 14.16 12.76 -13.22
C THR A 347 13.63 14.07 -13.78
N ARG A 348 14.52 15.04 -13.93
CA ARG A 348 14.31 16.21 -14.80
C ARG A 348 15.40 16.28 -15.86
N ILE A 349 15.05 16.74 -17.05
CA ILE A 349 16.00 16.89 -18.15
C ILE A 349 16.11 18.38 -18.48
N GLU A 350 17.24 18.98 -18.11
CA GLU A 350 17.56 20.37 -18.38
C GLU A 350 18.14 20.48 -19.80
N ILE A 351 17.57 21.36 -20.62
CA ILE A 351 18.00 21.61 -22.01
C ILE A 351 18.09 23.11 -22.28
N GLY A 352 19.30 23.63 -22.45
CA GLY A 352 19.55 25.02 -22.82
C GLY A 352 20.35 25.17 -24.11
N PRO A 353 20.64 26.41 -24.55
CA PRO A 353 21.36 26.68 -25.79
C PRO A 353 22.72 25.97 -25.89
N LYS A 354 23.48 25.94 -24.79
CA LYS A 354 24.78 25.27 -24.75
C LYS A 354 24.66 23.75 -24.88
N ASP A 355 23.59 23.17 -24.36
CA ASP A 355 23.35 21.73 -24.43
C ASP A 355 22.97 21.35 -25.87
N ILE A 356 22.18 22.19 -26.53
CA ILE A 356 21.84 22.06 -27.96
C ILE A 356 23.08 22.19 -28.84
N GLU A 357 23.93 23.20 -28.60
CA GLU A 357 25.20 23.39 -29.34
C GLU A 357 26.13 22.17 -29.23
N ASN A 358 26.10 21.46 -28.09
CA ASN A 358 26.93 20.29 -27.82
C ASN A 358 26.20 18.94 -28.08
N ASN A 359 24.98 18.96 -28.62
CA ASN A 359 24.13 17.78 -28.81
C ASN A 359 23.98 16.89 -27.56
N GLN A 360 23.72 17.50 -26.41
CA GLN A 360 23.58 16.82 -25.12
C GLN A 360 22.41 17.39 -24.30
N VAL A 361 22.09 16.75 -23.18
CA VAL A 361 21.19 17.25 -22.13
C VAL A 361 21.76 16.94 -20.75
N VAL A 362 21.23 17.59 -19.72
CA VAL A 362 21.56 17.25 -18.32
C VAL A 362 20.36 16.58 -17.67
N VAL A 363 20.50 15.30 -17.33
CA VAL A 363 19.52 14.56 -16.53
C VAL A 363 19.86 14.75 -15.07
N VAL A 364 18.90 15.18 -14.25
CA VAL A 364 19.06 15.32 -12.80
C VAL A 364 18.15 14.35 -12.08
N ARG A 365 18.73 13.55 -11.19
CA ARG A 365 18.01 12.59 -10.34
C ARG A 365 17.31 13.29 -9.17
N ARG A 366 16.10 12.87 -8.82
CA ARG A 366 15.34 13.44 -7.69
C ARG A 366 15.86 12.99 -6.33
N ASP A 367 16.24 11.73 -6.21
CA ASP A 367 16.63 11.08 -4.95
C ASP A 367 18.01 11.52 -4.46
N THR A 368 18.96 11.76 -5.37
CA THR A 368 20.36 12.14 -5.04
C THR A 368 20.76 13.54 -5.48
N ARG A 369 19.99 14.18 -6.37
CA ARG A 369 20.35 15.44 -7.07
C ARG A 369 21.58 15.33 -7.97
N GLU A 370 22.04 14.11 -8.26
CA GLU A 370 23.12 13.86 -9.20
C GLU A 370 22.76 14.42 -10.58
N LYS A 371 23.73 15.10 -11.22
CA LYS A 371 23.60 15.64 -12.57
C LYS A 371 24.43 14.81 -13.54
N ILE A 372 23.78 14.29 -14.57
CA ILE A 372 24.35 13.38 -15.56
C ILE A 372 24.23 14.04 -16.93
N VAL A 373 25.37 14.32 -17.57
CA VAL A 373 25.39 14.83 -18.95
C VAL A 373 25.23 13.64 -19.90
N VAL A 374 24.23 13.71 -20.78
CA VAL A 374 23.86 12.61 -21.68
C VAL A 374 23.79 13.13 -23.11
N PRO A 375 24.46 12.48 -24.08
CA PRO A 375 24.27 12.79 -25.50
C PRO A 375 22.80 12.65 -25.90
N MET A 376 22.27 13.60 -26.68
CA MET A 376 20.85 13.58 -27.06
C MET A 376 20.47 12.31 -27.82
N ASP A 377 21.38 11.78 -28.64
CA ASP A 377 21.15 10.58 -29.44
C ASP A 377 21.02 9.30 -28.59
N GLU A 378 21.51 9.32 -27.35
CA GLU A 378 21.49 8.19 -26.41
C GLU A 378 20.44 8.35 -25.30
N ILE A 379 19.71 9.48 -25.28
CA ILE A 379 18.88 9.87 -24.12
C ILE A 379 17.84 8.83 -23.73
N THR A 380 17.23 8.14 -24.69
CA THR A 380 16.23 7.11 -24.40
C THR A 380 16.88 5.95 -23.66
N THR A 381 17.96 5.39 -24.18
CA THR A 381 18.67 4.27 -23.55
C THR A 381 19.22 4.65 -22.17
N LYS A 382 19.88 5.80 -22.07
CA LYS A 382 20.45 6.28 -20.80
C LYS A 382 19.39 6.62 -19.76
N LEU A 383 18.25 7.15 -20.16
CA LEU A 383 17.15 7.38 -19.22
C LEU A 383 16.61 6.07 -18.64
N ALA A 384 16.52 4.99 -19.42
CA ALA A 384 16.14 3.67 -18.89
C ALA A 384 17.12 3.20 -17.79
N GLU A 385 18.43 3.28 -18.06
CA GLU A 385 19.47 2.89 -17.10
C GLU A 385 19.40 3.73 -15.81
N ILE A 386 19.18 5.04 -15.93
CA ILE A 386 19.05 5.95 -14.79
C ILE A 386 17.80 5.63 -13.98
N LEU A 387 16.65 5.43 -14.62
CA LEU A 387 15.40 5.11 -13.91
C LEU A 387 15.50 3.75 -13.20
N GLU A 388 16.11 2.74 -13.80
CA GLU A 388 16.33 1.44 -13.12
C GLU A 388 17.30 1.58 -11.94
N THR A 389 18.33 2.40 -12.09
CA THR A 389 19.26 2.70 -10.98
C THR A 389 18.54 3.40 -9.83
N ILE A 390 17.67 4.39 -10.11
CA ILE A 390 16.85 5.03 -9.07
C ILE A 390 15.95 4.00 -8.36
N GLN A 391 15.26 3.12 -9.11
CA GLN A 391 14.40 2.08 -8.53
C GLN A 391 15.18 1.20 -7.55
N LYS A 392 16.36 0.75 -7.96
CA LYS A 392 17.26 -0.08 -7.14
C LYS A 392 17.78 0.67 -5.91
N ASP A 393 18.29 1.88 -6.09
CA ASP A 393 18.88 2.69 -5.02
C ASP A 393 17.82 3.02 -3.95
N LEU A 394 16.58 3.31 -4.35
CA LEU A 394 15.45 3.51 -3.43
C LEU A 394 15.18 2.25 -2.60
N PHE A 395 15.13 1.08 -3.24
CA PHE A 395 14.92 -0.19 -2.53
C PHE A 395 16.06 -0.50 -1.57
N GLU A 396 17.32 -0.38 -2.00
CA GLU A 396 18.49 -0.68 -1.18
C GLU A 396 18.59 0.26 0.04
N LYS A 397 18.29 1.55 -0.15
CA LYS A 397 18.22 2.52 0.93
C LYS A 397 17.13 2.16 1.95
N ALA A 398 15.92 1.86 1.47
CA ALA A 398 14.81 1.46 2.33
C ALA A 398 15.09 0.13 3.04
N LYS A 399 15.73 -0.84 2.36
CA LYS A 399 16.11 -2.15 2.93
C LYS A 399 17.16 -2.00 4.01
N THR A 400 18.17 -1.16 3.78
CA THR A 400 19.17 -0.83 4.81
C THR A 400 18.53 -0.20 6.03
N PHE A 401 17.54 0.68 5.82
CA PHE A 401 16.77 1.27 6.92
C PHE A 401 16.00 0.19 7.68
N LEU A 402 15.21 -0.65 7.00
CA LEU A 402 14.48 -1.75 7.63
C LEU A 402 15.41 -2.67 8.44
N ASP A 403 16.51 -3.14 7.84
CA ASP A 403 17.43 -4.11 8.47
C ASP A 403 18.14 -3.55 9.71
N SER A 404 18.49 -2.25 9.69
CA SER A 404 19.09 -1.57 10.84
C SER A 404 18.10 -1.29 11.98
N HIS A 405 16.79 -1.44 11.70
CA HIS A 405 15.67 -1.27 12.63
C HIS A 405 14.90 -2.60 12.84
N ILE A 406 15.61 -3.71 12.74
CA ILE A 406 15.16 -5.00 13.24
C ILE A 406 16.12 -5.42 14.35
N ASP A 407 15.56 -5.64 15.52
CA ASP A 407 16.26 -6.14 16.69
C ASP A 407 15.71 -7.50 17.15
N SER A 408 16.39 -8.13 18.11
CA SER A 408 15.87 -9.25 18.88
C SER A 408 15.88 -8.95 20.38
N ALA A 409 14.96 -9.52 21.15
CA ALA A 409 14.97 -9.46 22.61
C ALA A 409 14.67 -10.82 23.21
N VAL A 410 15.31 -11.14 24.34
CA VAL A 410 15.07 -12.40 25.09
C VAL A 410 14.49 -12.15 26.49
N THR A 411 14.42 -10.88 26.93
CA THR A 411 13.74 -10.46 28.16
C THR A 411 12.80 -9.28 27.91
N MET A 412 11.76 -9.14 28.74
CA MET A 412 10.85 -7.98 28.63
C MET A 412 11.55 -6.64 28.82
N ASP A 413 12.54 -6.57 29.72
CA ASP A 413 13.29 -5.34 29.98
C ASP A 413 14.04 -4.88 28.71
N GLU A 414 14.72 -5.79 28.02
CA GLU A 414 15.37 -5.51 26.72
C GLU A 414 14.37 -5.03 25.66
N MET A 415 13.20 -5.68 25.58
CA MET A 415 12.17 -5.31 24.61
C MET A 415 11.63 -3.90 24.88
N VAL A 416 11.39 -3.56 26.15
CA VAL A 416 10.91 -2.25 26.56
C VAL A 416 11.95 -1.17 26.26
N GLU A 417 13.22 -1.39 26.60
CA GLU A 417 14.33 -0.47 26.30
C GLU A 417 14.41 -0.19 24.79
N LYS A 418 14.41 -1.24 23.96
CA LYS A 418 14.49 -1.10 22.51
C LYS A 418 13.29 -0.36 21.88
N PHE A 419 12.09 -0.51 22.44
CA PHE A 419 10.92 0.26 21.99
C PHE A 419 10.90 1.72 22.49
N GLN A 420 11.66 2.05 23.53
CA GLN A 420 11.90 3.43 23.94
C GLN A 420 12.89 4.12 22.99
N ASP A 421 13.88 3.37 22.49
CA ASP A 421 14.85 3.84 21.49
C ASP A 421 14.32 3.85 20.04
N ASN A 422 13.03 3.58 19.84
CA ASN A 422 12.32 3.60 18.55
C ASN A 422 12.96 2.69 17.47
N ARG A 423 13.44 1.51 17.86
CA ARG A 423 14.21 0.59 17.01
C ARG A 423 13.41 -0.15 15.93
N GLY A 424 12.16 0.22 15.65
CA GLY A 424 11.35 -0.41 14.61
C GLY A 424 10.70 -1.72 15.05
N PHE A 425 11.14 -2.83 14.46
CA PHE A 425 10.65 -4.17 14.80
C PHE A 425 11.56 -4.88 15.81
N ILE A 426 10.96 -5.67 16.70
CA ILE A 426 11.68 -6.53 17.65
C ILE A 426 11.21 -7.96 17.47
N LYS A 427 12.13 -8.89 17.17
CA LYS A 427 11.92 -10.33 17.16
C LYS A 427 11.97 -10.86 18.59
N ALA A 428 10.96 -11.62 19.01
CA ALA A 428 10.98 -12.29 20.30
C ALA A 428 10.18 -13.59 20.28
N MET A 429 10.56 -14.53 21.14
CA MET A 429 9.87 -15.80 21.30
C MET A 429 8.61 -15.64 22.14
N TRP A 430 7.51 -16.26 21.72
CA TRP A 430 6.18 -16.10 22.30
C TRP A 430 5.48 -17.45 22.47
N CYS A 431 4.67 -17.59 23.53
CA CYS A 431 3.98 -18.84 23.90
C CYS A 431 2.70 -19.13 23.10
N GLY A 432 2.20 -18.17 22.33
CA GLY A 432 0.91 -18.30 21.63
C GLY A 432 -0.33 -17.96 22.46
N GLU A 433 -0.18 -17.36 23.65
CA GLU A 433 -1.30 -16.96 24.51
C GLU A 433 -1.62 -15.47 24.35
N GLU A 434 -2.88 -15.15 24.06
CA GLU A 434 -3.40 -13.78 23.87
C GLU A 434 -3.12 -12.87 25.07
N SER A 435 -3.23 -13.40 26.30
CA SER A 435 -2.88 -12.64 27.51
C SER A 435 -1.44 -12.11 27.51
N CYS A 436 -0.50 -12.84 26.91
CA CYS A 436 0.87 -12.35 26.77
C CYS A 436 1.00 -11.26 25.71
N GLU A 437 0.16 -11.25 24.65
CA GLU A 437 0.13 -10.15 23.70
C GLU A 437 -0.37 -8.86 24.34
N ASP A 438 -1.43 -8.95 25.15
CA ASP A 438 -1.97 -7.82 25.90
C ASP A 438 -0.93 -7.26 26.89
N ASP A 439 -0.26 -8.13 27.64
CA ASP A 439 0.79 -7.73 28.58
C ASP A 439 1.98 -7.08 27.86
N ILE A 440 2.46 -7.67 26.75
CA ILE A 440 3.54 -7.07 25.94
C ILE A 440 3.12 -5.70 25.42
N LYS A 441 1.90 -5.57 24.89
CA LYS A 441 1.37 -4.31 24.38
C LYS A 441 1.30 -3.24 25.46
N ALA A 442 0.85 -3.60 26.67
CA ALA A 442 0.79 -2.69 27.80
C ALA A 442 2.20 -2.24 28.24
N LEU A 443 3.13 -3.18 28.41
CA LEU A 443 4.48 -2.92 28.94
C LEU A 443 5.36 -2.14 27.96
N THR A 444 5.21 -2.36 26.66
CA THR A 444 5.99 -1.69 25.61
C THR A 444 5.42 -0.33 25.19
N GLY A 445 4.28 0.07 25.77
CA GLY A 445 3.59 1.30 25.40
C GLY A 445 2.96 1.25 24.02
N GLY A 446 2.44 0.09 23.62
CA GLY A 446 1.60 -0.08 22.43
C GLY A 446 2.19 -0.89 21.28
N ALA A 447 3.24 -1.70 21.48
CA ALA A 447 3.69 -2.62 20.44
C ALA A 447 2.74 -3.83 20.35
N SER A 448 2.25 -4.15 19.14
CA SER A 448 1.47 -5.36 18.89
C SER A 448 2.30 -6.39 18.11
N SER A 449 1.83 -7.63 18.09
CA SER A 449 2.36 -8.65 17.20
C SER A 449 2.06 -8.26 15.75
N ARG A 450 3.09 -8.25 14.92
CA ARG A 450 2.98 -7.85 13.51
C ARG A 450 2.78 -9.06 12.64
N CYS A 451 3.63 -10.07 12.79
CA CYS A 451 3.43 -11.39 12.21
C CYS A 451 4.39 -12.42 12.81
N ILE A 452 4.00 -13.68 12.69
CA ILE A 452 4.84 -14.87 12.77
C ILE A 452 5.42 -15.07 11.36
N PRO A 453 6.74 -14.97 11.15
CA PRO A 453 7.33 -15.12 9.83
C PRO A 453 7.34 -16.58 9.38
N ASP A 454 7.46 -16.79 8.07
CA ASP A 454 7.55 -18.14 7.48
C ASP A 454 8.82 -18.87 7.95
N GLU A 455 9.93 -18.15 8.11
CA GLU A 455 11.19 -18.65 8.66
C GLU A 455 11.39 -18.10 10.08
N GLU A 456 11.22 -18.97 11.06
CA GLU A 456 11.37 -18.62 12.47
C GLU A 456 12.81 -18.83 12.97
N GLU A 457 13.40 -17.79 13.56
CA GLU A 457 14.67 -17.89 14.26
C GLU A 457 14.46 -18.36 15.71
N HIS A 458 15.30 -19.28 16.20
CA HIS A 458 15.27 -19.69 17.59
C HIS A 458 16.12 -18.75 18.47
N LEU A 459 15.46 -17.84 19.19
CA LEU A 459 16.13 -16.86 20.06
C LEU A 459 16.15 -17.27 21.55
N SER A 460 15.22 -18.12 21.97
CA SER A 460 15.03 -18.57 23.37
C SER A 460 14.09 -19.78 23.42
N ASP A 461 14.21 -20.60 24.47
CA ASP A 461 13.28 -21.71 24.76
C ASP A 461 11.95 -21.25 25.38
N VAL A 462 11.91 -20.02 25.92
CA VAL A 462 10.78 -19.50 26.72
C VAL A 462 10.21 -18.22 26.14
N CYS A 463 8.92 -18.02 26.38
CA CYS A 463 8.19 -16.82 26.04
C CYS A 463 8.79 -15.62 26.78
N ILE A 464 9.07 -14.56 26.03
CA ILE A 464 9.66 -13.32 26.55
C ILE A 464 8.85 -12.73 27.71
N CYS A 465 7.53 -12.89 27.70
CA CYS A 465 6.61 -12.31 28.67
C CYS A 465 6.40 -13.19 29.92
N CYS A 466 6.00 -14.44 29.75
CA CYS A 466 5.54 -15.29 30.86
C CYS A 466 6.52 -16.40 31.28
N GLY A 467 7.63 -16.60 30.55
CA GLY A 467 8.61 -17.64 30.85
C GLY A 467 8.16 -19.09 30.59
N LYS A 468 6.93 -19.31 30.12
CA LYS A 468 6.46 -20.63 29.64
C LYS A 468 7.20 -21.02 28.35
N PRO A 469 7.22 -22.31 27.95
CA PRO A 469 7.80 -22.71 26.66
C PRO A 469 7.26 -21.89 25.49
N ALA A 470 8.17 -21.37 24.66
CA ALA A 470 7.80 -20.63 23.47
C ALA A 470 7.35 -21.58 22.35
N LYS A 471 6.43 -21.09 21.51
CA LYS A 471 5.94 -21.79 20.31
C LYS A 471 6.40 -21.12 19.03
N HIS A 472 6.41 -19.79 19.01
CA HIS A 472 6.68 -19.01 17.81
C HIS A 472 7.68 -17.89 18.06
N MET A 473 8.50 -17.57 17.06
CA MET A 473 9.14 -16.27 16.92
C MET A 473 8.17 -15.28 16.29
N VAL A 474 8.05 -14.08 16.86
CA VAL A 474 7.13 -13.04 16.39
C VAL A 474 7.90 -11.75 16.17
N TYR A 475 7.59 -11.04 15.09
CA TYR A 475 7.94 -9.64 14.92
C TYR A 475 6.95 -8.76 15.69
N TRP A 476 7.43 -7.99 16.64
CA TRP A 476 6.66 -7.01 17.41
C TRP A 476 6.97 -5.60 16.92
N GLY A 477 5.98 -4.71 16.94
CA GLY A 477 6.17 -3.33 16.49
C GLY A 477 5.05 -2.39 16.94
N LYS A 478 5.40 -1.13 17.19
CA LYS A 478 4.39 -0.05 17.29
C LYS A 478 3.86 0.23 15.88
N SER A 479 2.55 0.40 15.72
CA SER A 479 1.94 0.54 14.40
C SER A 479 1.05 1.76 14.24
N TYR A 480 0.69 2.05 12.99
CA TYR A 480 -0.27 3.09 12.58
C TYR A 480 -1.75 2.70 12.70
#